data_AF-A0A813JEC1-F1
#
_entry.id   AF-A0A813JEC1-F1
#
_cell.length_a   1.000
_cell.length_b   1.000
_cell.length_c   1.000
_cell.angle_alpha   90.00
_cell.angle_beta   90.00
_cell.angle_gamma   90.00
#
_symmetry.space_group_name_H-M   'P 1'
#
loop_
_entity.id
_entity.type
_entity.pdbx_description
1 polymer ?
#
loop_
_entity_poly.entity_id
_entity_poly.type
_entity_poly.pdbx_seq_one_letter_code
_entity_poly.pdbx_strand_id
1 'polypeptide(L)'
;ACLGLDRLLTSVGFDGAELQTERPVTGLQEDWLEQVPGARTWSPSDPQLHSLTVSLRFGSVELDRVTVRFGLRTVTTSDSRILINGEPVLLLGVNRHESHPLGGIYLPHQQLIEDLKIIRELGANFVRGAHYSQDQRFLDLCDEFGVLVWEETMSWQPSFEDLQDPIFMSQQLQMLDETIDASVNHPSVI
;
A
#
# COMPACT_ATOMS: atom_id res chain seq x y z
N ALA A 1 -19.92 30.28 -1.79
CA ALA A 1 -19.55 30.68 -0.41
C ALA A 1 -18.51 29.68 0.05
N CYS A 2 -17.27 30.10 0.31
CA CYS A 2 -16.30 29.21 0.94
C CYS A 2 -16.87 28.80 2.29
N LEU A 3 -17.14 27.49 2.46
CA LEU A 3 -17.38 26.94 3.78
C LEU A 3 -16.11 27.26 4.58
N GLY A 4 -16.25 27.99 5.68
CA GLY A 4 -15.11 28.24 6.55
C GLY A 4 -14.60 26.92 7.11
N LEU A 5 -13.28 26.72 7.06
CA LEU A 5 -12.60 25.53 7.60
C LEU A 5 -12.92 25.34 9.09
N ASP A 6 -13.23 26.42 9.80
CA ASP A 6 -13.64 26.48 11.21
C ASP A 6 -14.90 25.67 11.56
N ARG A 7 -15.64 25.21 10.54
CA ARG A 7 -16.85 24.39 10.70
C ARG A 7 -16.71 22.97 10.17
N LEU A 8 -15.55 22.63 9.59
CA LEU A 8 -15.26 21.28 9.14
C LEU A 8 -14.70 20.46 10.30
N LEU A 9 -15.23 19.26 10.44
CA LEU A 9 -14.78 18.27 11.40
C LEU A 9 -14.34 17.03 10.63
N THR A 10 -13.21 16.47 11.01
CA THR A 10 -12.78 15.14 10.58
C THR A 10 -13.05 14.15 11.69
N SER A 11 -13.44 12.95 11.30
CA SER A 11 -13.67 11.85 12.24
C SER A 11 -13.09 10.54 11.77
N VAL A 12 -12.63 9.74 12.73
CA VAL A 12 -11.97 8.46 12.45
C VAL A 12 -12.62 7.30 13.19
N GLY A 13 -12.61 6.14 12.55
CA GLY A 13 -13.03 4.87 13.13
C GLY A 13 -12.19 3.73 12.57
N PHE A 14 -12.03 2.69 13.38
CA PHE A 14 -11.24 1.51 13.02
C PHE A 14 -12.13 0.29 12.86
N ASP A 15 -11.80 -0.57 11.89
CA ASP A 15 -12.39 -1.91 11.73
C ASP A 15 -13.94 -1.91 11.65
N GLY A 16 -14.51 -0.86 11.05
CA GLY A 16 -15.96 -0.67 10.89
C GLY A 16 -16.70 -0.26 12.17
N ALA A 17 -15.99 0.04 13.26
CA ALA A 17 -16.58 0.63 14.46
C ALA A 17 -17.13 2.05 14.20
N GLU A 18 -18.00 2.51 15.10
CA GLU A 18 -18.48 3.90 15.05
C GLU A 18 -17.33 4.90 15.10
N LEU A 19 -17.47 6.01 14.39
CA LEU A 19 -16.48 7.08 14.35
C LEU A 19 -16.39 7.74 15.74
N GLN A 20 -15.22 7.70 16.38
CA GLN A 20 -15.10 8.01 17.82
C GLN A 20 -14.53 9.40 18.11
N THR A 21 -13.72 9.94 17.19
CA THR A 21 -12.97 11.17 17.43
C THR A 21 -13.37 12.23 16.41
N GLU A 22 -13.90 13.37 16.83
CA GLU A 22 -14.11 14.54 15.95
C GLU A 22 -13.04 15.60 16.26
N ARG A 23 -12.32 16.08 15.22
CA ARG A 23 -11.37 17.20 15.37
C ARG A 23 -11.63 18.25 14.30
N PRO A 24 -11.42 19.55 14.59
CA PRO A 24 -11.48 20.60 13.58
C PRO A 24 -10.44 20.40 12.49
N VAL A 25 -10.79 20.70 11.25
CA VAL A 25 -9.83 20.78 10.15
C VAL A 25 -9.05 22.10 10.25
N THR A 26 -7.73 22.02 10.36
CA THR A 26 -6.82 23.16 10.54
C THR A 26 -6.00 23.49 9.29
N GLY A 27 -5.86 22.54 8.36
CA GLY A 27 -5.16 22.72 7.09
C GLY A 27 -5.50 21.69 6.02
N LEU A 28 -4.64 21.59 5.01
CA LEU A 28 -4.74 20.58 3.94
C LEU A 28 -4.10 19.24 4.33
N GLN A 29 -3.28 19.25 5.37
CA GLN A 29 -2.61 18.07 5.93
C GLN A 29 -2.77 18.11 7.44
N GLU A 30 -3.05 16.94 8.02
CA GLU A 30 -3.32 16.77 9.45
C GLU A 30 -2.56 15.54 9.94
N ASP A 31 -1.81 15.67 11.03
CA ASP A 31 -1.06 14.56 11.63
C ASP A 31 -1.75 14.09 12.92
N TRP A 32 -2.15 12.82 12.94
CA TRP A 32 -2.94 12.25 14.02
C TRP A 32 -2.20 11.08 14.65
N LEU A 33 -2.11 11.11 15.98
CA LEU A 33 -1.70 9.96 16.77
C LEU A 33 -2.95 9.31 17.37
N GLU A 34 -3.21 8.06 17.00
CA GLU A 34 -4.36 7.28 17.45
C GLU A 34 -3.89 5.89 17.93
N GLN A 35 -4.65 5.29 18.84
CA GLN A 35 -4.45 3.90 19.23
C GLN A 35 -5.39 3.00 18.42
N VAL A 36 -4.84 1.98 17.75
CA VAL A 36 -5.63 0.99 17.02
C VAL A 36 -6.29 0.04 18.03
N PRO A 37 -7.63 0.06 18.19
CA PRO A 37 -8.31 -0.80 19.15
C PRO A 37 -8.14 -2.27 18.77
N GLY A 38 -7.79 -3.13 19.73
CA GLY A 38 -7.61 -4.57 19.46
C GLY A 38 -6.51 -4.89 18.45
N ALA A 39 -5.49 -4.02 18.35
CA ALA A 39 -4.36 -4.14 17.44
C ALA A 39 -3.78 -5.56 17.35
N ARG A 40 -3.70 -6.07 16.13
CA ARG A 40 -2.99 -7.31 15.78
C ARG A 40 -1.95 -7.02 14.72
N THR A 41 -0.80 -7.67 14.84
CA THR A 41 0.32 -7.45 13.91
C THR A 41 0.16 -8.23 12.63
N TRP A 42 0.46 -7.61 11.50
CA TRP A 42 0.57 -8.27 10.21
C TRP A 42 1.91 -9.01 10.10
N SER A 43 1.88 -10.22 9.53
CA SER A 43 3.07 -10.98 9.12
C SER A 43 2.71 -11.93 7.96
N PRO A 44 3.69 -12.44 7.20
CA PRO A 44 3.41 -13.41 6.13
C PRO A 44 2.68 -14.68 6.57
N SER A 45 2.87 -15.12 7.82
CA SER A 45 2.19 -16.30 8.37
C SER A 45 0.87 -15.99 9.08
N ASP A 46 0.67 -14.73 9.47
CA ASP A 46 -0.55 -14.25 10.13
C ASP A 46 -0.87 -12.83 9.61
N PRO A 47 -1.47 -12.71 8.40
CA PRO A 47 -1.66 -11.44 7.71
C PRO A 47 -2.85 -10.65 8.28
N GLN A 48 -2.74 -10.21 9.53
CA GLN A 48 -3.78 -9.43 10.20
C GLN A 48 -3.86 -8.01 9.63
N LEU A 49 -5.02 -7.69 9.07
CA LEU A 49 -5.31 -6.37 8.49
C LEU A 49 -6.33 -5.63 9.37
N HIS A 50 -6.16 -4.31 9.40
CA HIS A 50 -7.08 -3.35 9.99
C HIS A 50 -7.61 -2.41 8.91
N SER A 51 -8.72 -1.73 9.19
CA SER A 51 -9.20 -0.62 8.37
C SER A 51 -9.31 0.67 9.16
N LEU A 52 -8.99 1.78 8.50
CA LEU A 52 -9.18 3.14 9.01
C LEU A 52 -10.19 3.83 8.10
N THR A 53 -11.32 4.22 8.66
CA THR A 53 -12.28 5.10 8.01
C THR A 53 -12.05 6.53 8.48
N VAL A 54 -11.85 7.45 7.54
CA VAL A 54 -11.80 8.89 7.78
C VAL A 54 -13.01 9.53 7.11
N SER A 55 -13.75 10.35 7.85
CA SER A 55 -14.91 11.07 7.36
C SER A 55 -14.76 12.57 7.57
N LEU A 56 -15.03 13.35 6.52
CA LEU A 56 -15.11 14.80 6.56
C LEU A 56 -16.58 15.22 6.72
N ARG A 57 -16.86 16.09 7.69
CA ARG A 57 -18.21 16.54 8.04
C ARG A 57 -18.31 18.05 8.15
N PHE A 58 -19.50 18.59 7.91
CA PHE A 58 -19.88 19.96 8.19
C PHE A 58 -21.11 19.98 9.10
N GLY A 59 -20.90 20.21 10.40
CA GLY A 59 -21.93 19.96 11.41
C GLY A 59 -22.39 18.51 11.37
N SER A 60 -23.71 18.28 11.24
CA SER A 60 -24.26 16.92 11.17
C SER A 60 -24.14 16.24 9.81
N VAL A 61 -23.75 16.97 8.76
CA VAL A 61 -23.70 16.47 7.38
C VAL A 61 -22.34 15.85 7.08
N GLU A 62 -22.32 14.60 6.64
CA GLU A 62 -21.14 13.95 6.08
C GLU A 62 -20.93 14.41 4.64
N LEU A 63 -19.75 14.98 4.36
CA LEU A 63 -19.39 15.49 3.04
C LEU A 63 -18.64 14.44 2.22
N ASP A 64 -17.72 13.73 2.86
CA ASP A 64 -16.90 12.70 2.22
C ASP A 64 -16.45 11.64 3.23
N ARG A 65 -16.10 10.46 2.71
CA ARG A 65 -15.62 9.32 3.49
C ARG A 65 -14.67 8.47 2.67
N VAL A 66 -13.50 8.20 3.25
CA VAL A 66 -12.51 7.26 2.72
C VAL A 66 -12.28 6.16 3.73
N THR A 67 -12.12 4.92 3.25
CA THR A 67 -11.67 3.80 4.07
C THR A 67 -10.45 3.17 3.43
N VAL A 68 -9.37 3.06 4.19
CA VAL A 68 -8.12 2.42 3.77
C VAL A 68 -7.86 1.20 4.63
N ARG A 69 -7.20 0.20 4.06
CA ARG A 69 -6.70 -0.96 4.81
C ARG A 69 -5.22 -0.76 5.11
N PHE A 70 -4.78 -1.32 6.22
CA PHE A 70 -3.38 -1.30 6.63
C PHE A 70 -3.04 -2.51 7.49
N GLY A 71 -1.76 -2.80 7.67
CA GLY A 71 -1.28 -3.85 8.57
C GLY A 71 -0.19 -3.32 9.51
N LEU A 72 -0.24 -3.74 10.77
CA LEU A 72 0.74 -3.31 11.78
C LEU A 72 1.97 -4.21 11.73
N ARG A 73 3.08 -3.74 11.17
CA ARG A 73 4.34 -4.48 11.14
C ARG A 73 5.56 -3.57 11.18
N THR A 74 6.70 -4.12 11.60
CA THR A 74 8.01 -3.46 11.46
C THR A 74 8.86 -4.19 10.43
N VAL A 75 9.52 -3.45 9.53
CA VAL A 75 10.58 -3.97 8.67
C VAL A 75 11.88 -3.34 9.10
N THR A 76 12.88 -4.15 9.40
CA THR A 76 14.23 -3.68 9.76
C THR A 76 15.30 -4.54 9.10
N THR A 77 16.53 -4.06 9.08
CA THR A 77 17.70 -4.83 8.66
C THR A 77 18.67 -5.00 9.81
N SER A 78 19.24 -6.19 9.95
CA SER A 78 20.26 -6.51 10.97
C SER A 78 21.09 -7.69 10.50
N ASP A 79 22.42 -7.61 10.65
CA ASP A 79 23.37 -8.68 10.28
C ASP A 79 23.13 -9.28 8.89
N SER A 80 22.94 -8.41 7.89
CA SER A 80 22.65 -8.79 6.49
C SER A 80 21.34 -9.58 6.29
N ARG A 81 20.38 -9.47 7.21
CA ARG A 81 19.04 -10.05 7.12
C ARG A 81 17.98 -8.97 7.08
N ILE A 82 16.85 -9.30 6.46
CA ILE A 82 15.59 -8.54 6.58
C ILE A 82 14.79 -9.19 7.70
N LEU A 83 14.21 -8.36 8.57
CA LEU A 83 13.44 -8.80 9.72
C LEU A 83 12.02 -8.23 9.61
N ILE A 84 11.02 -9.08 9.77
CA ILE A 84 9.61 -8.69 9.93
C ILE A 84 9.23 -8.93 11.37
N ASN A 85 8.80 -7.87 12.07
CA ASN A 85 8.46 -7.93 13.50
C ASN A 85 9.61 -8.49 14.38
N GLY A 86 10.86 -8.22 13.99
CA GLY A 86 12.06 -8.70 14.70
C GLY A 86 12.49 -10.13 14.35
N GLU A 87 11.73 -10.83 13.49
CA GLU A 87 12.07 -12.19 13.05
C GLU A 87 12.68 -12.18 11.65
N PRO A 88 13.82 -12.86 11.41
CA PRO A 88 14.46 -12.88 10.10
C PRO A 88 13.60 -13.62 9.08
N VAL A 89 13.47 -13.06 7.87
CA VAL A 89 12.76 -13.68 6.75
C VAL A 89 13.72 -14.05 5.62
N LEU A 90 13.56 -15.27 5.09
CA LEU A 90 14.19 -15.68 3.83
C LEU A 90 13.22 -15.39 2.68
N LEU A 91 13.64 -14.55 1.73
CA LEU A 91 12.84 -14.23 0.56
C LEU A 91 12.99 -15.32 -0.51
N LEU A 92 11.92 -16.09 -0.71
CA LEU A 92 11.78 -17.06 -1.79
C LEU A 92 10.96 -16.40 -2.89
N GLY A 93 11.69 -15.73 -3.79
CA GLY A 93 11.14 -14.73 -4.69
C GLY A 93 10.86 -15.19 -6.12
N VAL A 94 9.85 -14.58 -6.73
CA VAL A 94 9.65 -14.57 -8.19
C VAL A 94 9.56 -13.14 -8.72
N ASN A 95 9.92 -12.93 -9.99
CA ASN A 95 9.57 -11.69 -10.70
C ASN A 95 8.22 -11.91 -11.38
N ARG A 96 7.35 -10.90 -11.32
CA ARG A 96 6.04 -10.93 -11.97
C ARG A 96 5.88 -9.70 -12.85
N HIS A 97 5.48 -9.94 -14.10
CA HIS A 97 4.94 -8.92 -14.99
C HIS A 97 3.41 -9.01 -15.01
N GLU A 98 2.75 -7.89 -15.24
CA GLU A 98 1.33 -7.87 -15.56
C GLU A 98 1.13 -8.17 -17.04
N SER A 99 0.98 -9.44 -17.35
CA SER A 99 0.84 -9.90 -18.74
C SER A 99 -0.07 -11.11 -18.85
N HIS A 100 -1.05 -11.02 -19.75
CA HIS A 100 -1.97 -12.09 -20.11
C HIS A 100 -1.98 -12.28 -21.64
N PRO A 101 -1.89 -13.52 -22.15
CA PRO A 101 -1.74 -13.78 -23.58
C PRO A 101 -2.86 -13.23 -24.46
N LEU A 102 -4.07 -13.07 -23.91
CA LEU A 102 -5.21 -12.51 -24.65
C LEU A 102 -5.54 -11.06 -24.24
N GLY A 103 -5.11 -10.64 -23.05
CA GLY A 103 -5.52 -9.37 -22.43
C GLY A 103 -4.42 -8.30 -22.44
N GLY A 104 -3.21 -8.66 -22.87
CA GLY A 104 -2.04 -7.80 -22.74
C GLY A 104 -1.78 -7.50 -21.26
N ILE A 105 -1.73 -6.22 -20.91
CA ILE A 105 -1.49 -5.77 -19.53
C ILE A 105 -2.77 -5.74 -18.67
N TYR A 106 -3.94 -5.96 -19.26
CA TYR A 106 -5.18 -6.02 -18.49
C TYR A 106 -5.34 -7.41 -17.86
N LEU A 107 -5.35 -7.43 -16.53
CA LEU A 107 -5.60 -8.64 -15.75
C LEU A 107 -6.97 -8.57 -15.07
N PRO A 108 -7.90 -9.49 -15.37
CA PRO A 108 -9.12 -9.60 -14.58
C PRO A 108 -8.78 -10.08 -13.17
N HIS A 109 -9.60 -9.73 -12.18
CA HIS A 109 -9.33 -10.06 -10.77
C HIS A 109 -9.08 -11.55 -10.54
N GLN A 110 -9.79 -12.42 -11.26
CA GLN A 110 -9.56 -13.86 -11.21
C GLN A 110 -8.13 -14.26 -11.63
N GLN A 111 -7.56 -13.58 -12.62
CA GLN A 111 -6.18 -13.84 -13.04
C GLN A 111 -5.18 -13.45 -11.94
N LEU A 112 -5.43 -12.35 -11.21
CA LEU A 112 -4.59 -11.94 -10.09
C LEU A 112 -4.56 -13.00 -8.97
N ILE A 113 -5.73 -13.55 -8.64
CA ILE A 113 -5.86 -14.65 -7.66
C ILE A 113 -5.12 -15.90 -8.15
N GLU A 114 -5.26 -16.22 -9.43
CA GLU A 114 -4.67 -17.42 -10.02
C GLU A 114 -3.14 -17.34 -10.07
N ASP A 115 -2.59 -16.17 -10.41
CA ASP A 115 -1.15 -15.90 -10.32
C ASP A 115 -0.66 -16.12 -8.87
N LEU A 116 -1.38 -15.57 -7.88
CA LEU A 116 -0.99 -15.68 -6.48
C LEU A 116 -1.05 -17.12 -5.95
N LYS A 117 -2.05 -17.91 -6.38
CA LYS A 117 -2.12 -19.34 -6.09
C LYS A 117 -0.90 -20.07 -6.61
N ILE A 118 -0.53 -19.84 -7.87
CA ILE A 118 0.65 -20.46 -8.49
C ILE A 118 1.92 -20.10 -7.71
N ILE A 119 2.10 -18.81 -7.36
CA ILE A 119 3.23 -18.32 -6.56
C ILE A 119 3.32 -19.06 -5.22
N ARG A 120 2.18 -19.23 -4.53
CA ARG A 120 2.11 -19.96 -3.26
C ARG A 120 2.37 -21.45 -3.42
N GLU A 121 1.85 -22.08 -4.46
CA GLU A 121 2.08 -23.51 -4.77
C GLU A 121 3.54 -23.81 -5.11
N LEU A 122 4.25 -22.85 -5.72
CA LEU A 122 5.71 -22.89 -5.92
C LEU A 122 6.50 -22.84 -4.60
N GLY A 123 5.85 -22.50 -3.48
CA GLY A 123 6.49 -22.26 -2.20
C GLY A 123 7.14 -20.87 -2.09
N ALA A 124 6.84 -19.97 -3.02
CA ALA A 124 7.33 -18.60 -2.95
C ALA A 124 6.55 -17.77 -1.92
N ASN A 125 7.24 -16.83 -1.29
CA ASN A 125 6.68 -15.92 -0.28
C ASN A 125 6.92 -14.44 -0.63
N PHE A 126 7.57 -14.17 -1.76
CA PHE A 126 8.01 -12.84 -2.16
C PHE A 126 7.82 -12.64 -3.67
N VAL A 127 7.36 -11.45 -4.05
CA VAL A 127 7.17 -11.04 -5.44
C VAL A 127 7.91 -9.73 -5.67
N ARG A 128 8.72 -9.68 -6.73
CA ARG A 128 9.18 -8.42 -7.29
C ARG A 128 8.28 -8.02 -8.45
N GLY A 129 7.60 -6.89 -8.33
CA GLY A 129 6.74 -6.31 -9.36
C GLY A 129 7.55 -5.68 -10.49
N ALA A 130 7.96 -6.46 -11.49
CA ALA A 130 8.80 -6.00 -12.59
C ALA A 130 7.92 -5.37 -13.70
N HIS A 131 8.23 -4.21 -14.30
CA HIS A 131 9.21 -3.20 -13.93
C HIS A 131 8.52 -1.84 -13.78
N TYR A 132 7.51 -1.82 -12.91
CA TYR A 132 6.54 -0.74 -12.73
C TYR A 132 5.67 -0.98 -11.49
N SER A 133 5.03 0.08 -11.01
CA SER A 133 4.06 0.02 -9.91
C SER A 133 2.95 -0.97 -10.25
N GLN A 134 2.60 -1.82 -9.30
CA GLN A 134 1.67 -2.92 -9.56
C GLN A 134 0.22 -2.48 -9.38
N ASP A 135 -0.70 -3.24 -9.96
CA ASP A 135 -2.12 -3.07 -9.69
C ASP A 135 -2.40 -3.16 -8.18
N GLN A 136 -3.04 -2.14 -7.61
CA GLN A 136 -3.38 -2.09 -6.19
C GLN A 136 -4.26 -3.28 -5.77
N ARG A 137 -5.05 -3.84 -6.70
CA ARG A 137 -5.83 -5.07 -6.46
C ARG A 137 -4.95 -6.31 -6.27
N PHE A 138 -3.76 -6.32 -6.86
CA PHE A 138 -2.78 -7.38 -6.63
C PHE A 138 -2.08 -7.20 -5.28
N LEU A 139 -1.70 -5.96 -4.92
CA LEU A 139 -1.14 -5.65 -3.60
C LEU A 139 -2.13 -5.96 -2.47
N ASP A 140 -3.41 -5.65 -2.66
CA ASP A 140 -4.52 -6.04 -1.79
C ASP A 140 -4.56 -7.55 -1.52
N LEU A 141 -4.37 -8.37 -2.57
CA LEU A 141 -4.30 -9.82 -2.42
C LEU A 141 -3.00 -10.24 -1.72
N CYS A 142 -1.87 -9.60 -2.01
CA CYS A 142 -0.61 -9.87 -1.30
C CYS A 142 -0.70 -9.57 0.20
N ASP A 143 -1.38 -8.50 0.58
CA ASP A 143 -1.68 -8.15 1.97
C ASP A 143 -2.51 -9.23 2.65
N GLU A 144 -3.59 -9.69 1.99
CA GLU A 144 -4.52 -10.69 2.52
C GLU A 144 -3.89 -12.10 2.65
N PHE A 145 -3.03 -12.47 1.70
CA PHE A 145 -2.42 -13.81 1.65
C PHE A 145 -1.04 -13.89 2.31
N GLY A 146 -0.53 -12.77 2.83
CA GLY A 146 0.78 -12.73 3.48
C GLY A 146 1.93 -12.98 2.51
N VAL A 147 1.88 -12.40 1.31
CA VAL A 147 2.97 -12.45 0.33
C VAL A 147 3.68 -11.11 0.33
N LEU A 148 5.01 -11.15 0.50
CA LEU A 148 5.85 -9.95 0.54
C LEU A 148 6.05 -9.40 -0.88
N VAL A 149 6.15 -8.09 -1.02
CA VAL A 149 6.28 -7.42 -2.32
C VAL A 149 7.45 -6.45 -2.28
N TRP A 150 8.29 -6.51 -3.31
CA TRP A 150 9.12 -5.39 -3.74
C TRP A 150 8.38 -4.71 -4.87
N GLU A 151 7.97 -3.47 -4.63
CA GLU A 151 7.43 -2.58 -5.63
C GLU A 151 8.53 -1.68 -6.20
N GLU A 152 8.51 -1.45 -7.51
CA GLU A 152 9.46 -0.56 -8.18
C GLU A 152 8.73 0.38 -9.12
N THR A 153 9.31 1.56 -9.34
CA THR A 153 8.80 2.52 -10.31
C THR A 153 9.09 2.07 -11.74
N MET A 154 8.38 2.67 -12.70
CA MET A 154 8.57 2.33 -14.12
C MET A 154 9.94 2.80 -14.62
N SER A 155 10.85 1.84 -14.71
CA SER A 155 12.18 2.01 -15.28
C SER A 155 12.73 0.65 -15.68
N TRP A 156 13.20 0.52 -16.92
CA TRP A 156 13.85 -0.71 -17.35
C TRP A 156 14.99 -0.41 -18.30
N GLN A 157 16.20 -0.72 -17.84
CA GLN A 157 17.43 -0.56 -18.62
C GLN A 157 17.63 0.85 -19.23
N PRO A 158 17.47 1.95 -18.46
CA PRO A 158 17.79 3.28 -18.97
C PRO A 158 19.27 3.33 -19.36
N SER A 159 19.56 4.01 -20.47
CA SER A 159 20.94 4.29 -20.86
C SER A 159 21.57 5.31 -19.91
N PHE A 160 22.90 5.42 -19.94
CA PHE A 160 23.59 6.46 -19.18
C PHE A 160 23.19 7.89 -19.63
N GLU A 161 22.78 8.06 -20.88
CA GLU A 161 22.28 9.33 -21.41
C GLU A 161 20.89 9.66 -20.85
N ASP A 162 19.99 8.68 -20.78
CA ASP A 162 18.66 8.85 -20.18
C ASP A 162 18.78 9.30 -18.71
N LEU A 163 19.70 8.69 -17.95
CA LEU A 163 19.95 9.03 -16.55
C LEU A 163 20.50 10.46 -16.34
N GLN A 164 20.97 11.12 -17.40
CA GLN A 164 21.40 12.52 -17.36
C GLN A 164 20.32 13.50 -17.84
N ASP A 165 19.27 13.02 -18.49
CA ASP A 165 18.18 13.87 -18.97
C ASP A 165 17.37 14.38 -17.75
N PRO A 166 17.33 15.71 -17.51
CA PRO A 166 16.56 16.27 -16.41
C PRO A 166 15.05 16.01 -16.52
N ILE A 167 14.51 15.80 -17.72
CA ILE A 167 13.10 15.46 -17.92
C ILE A 167 12.85 14.01 -17.51
N PHE A 168 13.71 13.09 -17.91
CA PHE A 168 13.62 11.69 -17.46
C PHE A 168 13.69 11.61 -15.94
N MET A 169 14.68 12.29 -15.32
CA MET A 169 14.84 12.27 -13.87
C MET A 169 13.65 12.89 -13.13
N SER A 170 13.06 13.98 -13.62
CA SER A 170 11.88 14.58 -12.98
C SER A 170 10.65 13.66 -13.04
N GLN A 171 10.46 12.94 -14.15
CA GLN A 171 9.39 11.95 -14.28
C GLN A 171 9.61 10.74 -13.37
N GLN A 172 10.84 10.27 -13.21
CA GLN A 172 11.16 9.17 -12.29
C GLN A 172 10.87 9.55 -10.83
N LEU A 173 11.19 10.78 -10.44
CA LEU A 173 10.87 11.28 -9.09
C LEU A 173 9.37 11.43 -8.88
N GLN A 174 8.66 12.02 -9.84
CA GLN A 174 7.20 12.13 -9.75
C GLN A 174 6.54 10.74 -9.60
N MET A 175 6.98 9.77 -10.39
CA MET A 175 6.43 8.42 -10.33
C MET A 175 6.77 7.70 -9.02
N LEU A 176 7.94 8.00 -8.44
CA LEU A 176 8.29 7.50 -7.11
C LEU A 176 7.33 8.04 -6.06
N ASP A 177 7.06 9.34 -6.07
CA ASP A 177 6.11 9.96 -5.15
C ASP A 177 4.71 9.36 -5.33
N GLU A 178 4.22 9.24 -6.57
CA GLU A 178 2.91 8.63 -6.88
C GLU A 178 2.82 7.15 -6.43
N THR A 179 3.90 6.38 -6.60
CA THR A 179 3.94 4.97 -6.18
C THR A 179 3.94 4.85 -4.67
N ILE A 180 4.71 5.69 -3.96
CA ILE A 180 4.72 5.70 -2.50
C ILE A 180 3.35 6.10 -1.99
N ASP A 181 2.76 7.19 -2.49
CA ASP A 181 1.46 7.69 -2.03
C ASP A 181 0.34 6.66 -2.22
N ALA A 182 0.36 5.93 -3.35
CA ALA A 182 -0.60 4.86 -3.61
C ALA A 182 -0.40 3.68 -2.66
N SER A 183 0.85 3.22 -2.51
CA SER A 183 1.13 1.92 -1.92
C SER A 183 1.59 1.94 -0.45
N VAL A 184 1.80 3.10 0.16
CA VAL A 184 2.34 3.23 1.53
C VAL A 184 1.58 2.45 2.60
N ASN A 185 0.28 2.24 2.39
CA ASN A 185 -0.57 1.53 3.34
C ASN A 185 -0.58 0.00 3.16
N HIS A 186 0.02 -0.54 2.09
CA HIS A 186 0.10 -1.98 1.86
C HIS A 186 1.17 -2.63 2.75
N PRO A 187 0.82 -3.39 3.80
CA PRO A 187 1.80 -4.06 4.65
C PRO A 187 2.63 -5.11 3.90
N SER A 188 2.18 -5.62 2.76
CA SER A 188 2.96 -6.55 1.94
C SER A 188 4.22 -5.92 1.32
N VAL A 189 4.21 -4.63 1.01
CA VAL A 189 5.34 -3.92 0.38
C VAL A 189 6.44 -3.70 1.41
N ILE A 190 7.64 -4.28 1.25
CA ILE A 190 8.73 -4.26 2.25
C ILE A 190 10.05 -3.70 1.76
#